data_AF-A0A7C2QTT9-F1
#
_entry.id   AF-A0A7C2QTT9-F1
#
_cell.length_a   1.000
_cell.length_b   1.000
_cell.length_c   1.000
_cell.angle_alpha   90.00
_cell.angle_beta   90.00
_cell.angle_gamma   90.00
#
_symmetry.space_group_name_H-M   'P 1'
#
loop_
_entity.id
_entity.type
_entity.pdbx_description
1 polymer ?
#
loop_
_entity_poly.entity_id
_entity_poly.type
_entity_poly.pdbx_seq_one_letter_code
_entity_poly.pdbx_strand_id
1 'polypeptide(L)'
;MLIKVAHSPDPDDAFMFYALKMKKFPTPNYEFEDILGDIETLNREAMKESYEVTAISIHAYPYISDKYALLNTGASMGLKYGPI
;
A
#
# COMPACT_ATOMS: atom_id res chain seq x y z
N MET A 1 10.24 0.23 15.39
CA MET A 1 9.89 -0.90 14.51
C MET A 1 9.81 -0.39 13.10
N LEU A 2 10.47 -1.04 12.14
CA LEU A 2 10.41 -0.65 10.74
C LEU A 2 9.15 -1.25 10.10
N ILE A 3 8.42 -0.45 9.35
CA ILE A 3 7.23 -0.85 8.58
C ILE A 3 7.51 -0.53 7.11
N LYS A 4 7.46 -1.55 6.26
CA LYS A 4 7.48 -1.36 4.80
C LYS A 4 6.06 -1.06 4.34
N VAL A 5 5.89 0.11 3.73
CA VAL A 5 4.65 0.56 3.11
C VAL A 5 4.83 0.52 1.62
N ALA A 6 4.19 -0.43 0.97
CA ALA A 6 4.27 -0.62 -0.47
C ALA A 6 3.05 -0.01 -1.17
N HIS A 7 3.25 0.90 -2.11
CA HIS A 7 2.18 1.54 -2.87
C HIS A 7 2.61 1.87 -4.30
N SER A 8 1.66 2.27 -5.13
CA SER A 8 1.97 2.61 -6.52
C SER A 8 2.71 3.95 -6.61
N PRO A 9 3.45 4.20 -7.70
CA PRO A 9 4.01 5.52 -7.96
C PRO A 9 2.98 6.52 -8.50
N ASP A 10 1.68 6.19 -8.49
CA ASP A 10 0.63 7.02 -9.06
C ASP A 10 0.43 8.32 -8.24
N PRO A 11 -0.02 9.43 -8.87
CA PRO A 11 -0.09 10.73 -8.21
C PRO A 11 -0.98 10.77 -6.97
N ASP A 12 -2.05 9.98 -6.94
CA ASP A 12 -2.94 9.83 -5.80
C ASP A 12 -2.26 9.14 -4.62
N ASP A 13 -1.52 8.05 -4.86
CA ASP A 13 -0.72 7.38 -3.82
C ASP A 13 0.41 8.30 -3.32
N ALA A 14 1.12 8.97 -4.22
CA ALA A 14 2.14 9.94 -3.87
C ALA A 14 1.58 11.06 -2.99
N PHE A 15 0.37 11.53 -3.26
CA PHE A 15 -0.32 12.50 -2.42
C PHE A 15 -0.71 11.94 -1.06
N MET A 16 -1.29 10.73 -1.01
CA MET A 16 -1.72 10.08 0.23
C MET A 16 -0.55 9.84 1.20
N PHE A 17 0.61 9.40 0.70
CA PHE A 17 1.75 9.03 1.53
C PHE A 17 2.79 10.15 1.73
N TYR A 18 2.64 11.30 1.06
CA TYR A 18 3.60 12.43 1.15
C TYR A 18 3.96 12.81 2.59
N ALA A 19 2.96 12.99 3.45
CA ALA A 19 3.17 13.43 4.82
C ALA A 19 3.94 12.40 5.65
N LEU A 20 3.71 11.11 5.39
CA LEU A 20 4.40 9.99 6.03
C LEU A 20 5.87 9.95 5.58
N LYS A 21 6.10 9.97 4.26
CA LYS A 21 7.44 9.95 3.65
C LYS A 21 8.30 11.13 4.10
N MET A 22 7.71 12.32 4.15
CA MET A 22 8.39 13.56 4.53
C MET A 22 8.42 13.80 6.05
N LYS A 23 8.00 12.83 6.86
CA LYS A 23 7.99 12.88 8.33
C LYS A 23 7.30 14.15 8.87
N LYS A 24 6.17 14.53 8.26
CA LYS A 24 5.42 15.76 8.58
C LYS A 24 4.59 15.68 9.86
N PHE A 25 4.51 14.50 10.47
CA PHE A 25 3.85 14.28 11.75
C PHE A 25 4.63 13.26 12.61
N PRO A 26 4.47 13.26 13.94
CA PRO A 26 5.15 12.31 14.81
C PRO A 26 4.69 10.87 14.57
N THR A 27 5.66 9.96 14.44
CA THR A 27 5.43 8.50 14.35
C THR A 27 6.20 7.80 15.46
N PRO A 28 5.80 7.95 16.74
CA PRO A 28 6.54 7.36 17.85
C PRO A 28 6.60 5.84 17.70
N ASN A 29 7.78 5.26 17.96
CA ASN A 29 8.06 3.82 17.89
C ASN A 29 8.05 3.19 16.48
N TYR A 30 7.69 3.93 15.43
CA TYR A 30 7.64 3.43 14.06
C TYR A 30 8.54 4.22 13.12
N GLU A 31 9.24 3.49 12.26
CA GLU A 31 9.91 4.03 11.09
C GLU A 31 9.24 3.44 9.85
N PHE A 32 9.11 4.25 8.80
CA PHE A 32 8.43 3.85 7.58
C PHE A 32 9.42 3.85 6.41
N GLU A 33 9.49 2.72 5.73
CA GLU A 33 10.18 2.56 4.46
C GLU A 33 9.14 2.48 3.34
N ASP A 34 9.43 3.20 2.27
CA ASP A 34 8.51 3.41 1.15
C ASP A 34 8.94 2.51 0.00
N ILE A 35 8.07 1.62 -0.45
CA ILE A 35 8.33 0.65 -1.50
C ILE A 35 7.40 0.95 -2.68
N LEU A 36 7.98 1.37 -3.80
CA LEU A 36 7.20 1.67 -5.00
C LEU A 36 7.11 0.43 -5.90
N GLY A 37 5.90 0.12 -6.35
CA GLY A 37 5.66 -0.95 -7.32
C GLY A 37 4.33 -0.76 -8.04
N ASP A 38 4.22 -1.21 -9.29
CA ASP A 38 2.92 -1.24 -9.96
C ASP A 38 1.96 -2.21 -9.25
N ILE A 39 0.66 -1.99 -9.38
CA ILE A 39 -0.35 -2.72 -8.60
C ILE A 39 -0.32 -4.24 -8.87
N GLU A 40 0.09 -4.69 -10.05
CA GLU A 40 0.20 -6.12 -10.35
C GLU A 40 1.42 -6.75 -9.68
N THR A 41 2.55 -6.04 -9.64
CA THR A 41 3.70 -6.42 -8.82
C THR A 41 3.32 -6.48 -7.34
N LEU A 42 2.62 -5.47 -6.81
CA LEU A 42 2.19 -5.44 -5.41
C LEU A 42 1.19 -6.57 -5.09
N ASN A 43 0.24 -6.87 -5.99
CA ASN A 43 -0.65 -8.02 -5.85
C ASN A 43 0.14 -9.33 -5.67
N ARG A 44 1.20 -9.55 -6.47
CA ARG A 44 2.04 -10.76 -6.39
C ARG A 44 2.86 -10.83 -5.12
N GLU A 45 3.38 -9.70 -4.65
CA GLU A 45 4.16 -9.63 -3.41
C GLU A 45 3.29 -9.79 -2.16
N ALA A 46 2.04 -9.34 -2.20
CA ALA A 46 1.08 -9.58 -1.12
C ALA A 46 0.81 -11.07 -0.89
N MET A 47 0.78 -11.88 -1.96
CA MET A 47 0.66 -13.35 -1.87
C MET A 47 1.84 -14.02 -1.15
N LYS A 48 2.98 -13.33 -1.06
CA LYS A 48 4.21 -13.79 -0.39
C LYS A 48 4.37 -13.18 1.00
N GLU A 49 3.43 -12.36 1.44
CA GLU A 49 3.48 -11.63 2.71
C GLU A 49 4.73 -10.73 2.82
N SER A 50 5.18 -10.15 1.70
CA SER A 50 6.47 -9.44 1.60
C SER A 50 6.54 -8.13 2.40
N TYR A 51 5.40 -7.50 2.70
CA TYR A 51 5.32 -6.14 3.28
C TYR A 51 4.30 -6.07 4.41
N GLU A 52 4.57 -5.27 5.44
CA GLU A 52 3.64 -5.07 6.56
C GLU A 52 2.40 -4.27 6.15
N VAL A 53 2.54 -3.34 5.19
CA VAL A 53 1.44 -2.58 4.58
C VAL A 53 1.64 -2.56 3.07
N THR A 54 0.61 -2.91 2.30
CA THR A 54 0.70 -2.92 0.83
C THR A 54 -0.62 -2.49 0.19
N ALA A 55 -0.53 -1.67 -0.87
CA ALA A 55 -1.64 -1.43 -1.78
C ALA A 55 -1.99 -2.73 -2.52
N ILE A 56 -3.28 -2.97 -2.65
CA ILE A 56 -3.81 -4.19 -3.26
C ILE A 56 -5.00 -3.82 -4.13
N SER A 57 -5.15 -4.47 -5.28
CA SER A 57 -6.40 -4.38 -6.02
C SER A 57 -7.52 -5.01 -5.19
N ILE A 58 -8.71 -4.40 -5.18
CA ILE A 58 -9.85 -4.96 -4.43
C ILE A 58 -10.24 -6.37 -4.92
N HIS A 59 -9.94 -6.67 -6.19
CA HIS A 59 -10.09 -8.00 -6.75
C HIS A 59 -9.14 -9.03 -6.14
N ALA A 60 -7.90 -8.64 -5.83
CA ALA A 60 -6.89 -9.54 -5.26
C ALA A 60 -7.05 -9.73 -3.74
N TYR A 61 -7.66 -8.79 -3.02
CA TYR A 61 -7.79 -8.86 -1.56
C TYR A 61 -8.42 -10.16 -1.02
N PRO A 62 -9.53 -10.72 -1.59
CA PRO A 62 -10.13 -11.96 -1.08
C PRO A 62 -9.13 -13.13 -0.99
N TYR A 63 -8.14 -13.19 -1.88
CA TYR A 63 -7.14 -14.27 -1.91
C TYR A 63 -6.08 -14.19 -0.80
N ILE A 64 -5.96 -13.03 -0.13
CA ILE A 64 -5.00 -12.79 0.96
C ILE A 64 -5.69 -12.42 2.28
N SER A 65 -7.03 -12.52 2.33
CA SER A 65 -7.84 -12.01 3.43
C SER A 65 -7.64 -12.76 4.76
N ASP A 66 -7.02 -13.93 4.73
CA ASP A 66 -6.62 -14.68 5.93
C ASP A 66 -5.26 -14.22 6.50
N LYS A 67 -4.48 -13.45 5.73
CA LYS A 67 -3.17 -12.89 6.12
C LYS A 67 -3.22 -11.40 6.40
N TYR A 68 -4.05 -10.67 5.65
CA TYR A 68 -4.13 -9.21 5.70
C TYR A 68 -5.51 -8.71 6.07
N ALA A 69 -5.53 -7.60 6.79
CA ALA A 69 -6.74 -6.81 7.05
C ALA A 69 -6.78 -5.57 6.12
N LEU A 70 -7.96 -5.24 5.61
CA LEU A 70 -8.16 -3.95 4.93
C LEU A 70 -8.10 -2.80 5.95
N LEU A 71 -7.32 -1.78 5.62
CA LEU A 71 -7.33 -0.53 6.36
C LEU A 71 -8.59 0.27 6.02
N ASN A 72 -9.05 1.06 6.98
CA ASN A 72 -10.19 1.98 6.82
C ASN A 72 -9.82 3.27 6.05
N THR A 73 -8.58 3.39 5.58
CA THR A 73 -8.01 4.54 4.87
C THR A 73 -7.09 4.06 3.74
N GLY A 74 -6.67 4.99 2.86
CA GLY A 74 -5.69 4.69 1.81
C GLY A 74 -6.26 3.99 0.57
N ALA A 75 -7.58 4.06 0.35
CA ALA A 75 -8.21 3.53 -0.84
C ALA A 75 -8.30 4.60 -1.94
N SER A 76 -7.96 4.21 -3.17
CA SER A 76 -8.22 4.99 -4.38
C SER A 76 -9.05 4.15 -5.36
N MET A 77 -10.08 4.75 -5.95
CA MET A 77 -11.02 4.08 -6.85
C MET A 77 -11.36 5.01 -8.01
N GLY A 78 -11.34 4.48 -9.23
CA GLY A 78 -11.66 5.22 -10.44
C GLY A 78 -12.33 4.36 -11.50
N LEU A 79 -13.04 5.00 -12.44
CA LEU A 79 -13.57 4.32 -13.61
C LEU A 79 -12.42 4.04 -14.60
N LYS A 80 -12.27 2.79 -15.05
CA LYS A 80 -11.14 2.34 -15.89
C LYS A 80 -9.77 2.49 -15.20
N TYR A 81 -9.72 2.24 -13.89
CA TYR A 81 -8.51 2.31 -13.06
C TYR A 81 -8.00 0.91 -12.72
N GLY A 82 -6.68 0.74 -12.63
CA GLY A 82 -6.04 -0.57 -12.43
C GLY A 82 -5.83 -1.37 -13.73
N PRO A 83 -5.22 -2.58 -13.65
CA PRO A 83 -4.95 -3.42 -14.81
C PRO A 83 -6.27 -3.82 -15.52
N ILE A 84 -6.30 -3.59 -16.83
CA ILE A 84 -7.38 -3.98 -17.76
C ILE A 84 -6.93 -5.20 -18.54
#